data_AF-A0A5Q2RL33-F1
#
_entry.id   AF-A0A5Q2RL33-F1
#
_cell.length_a   1.000
_cell.length_b   1.000
_cell.length_c   1.000
_cell.angle_alpha   90.00
_cell.angle_beta   90.00
_cell.angle_gamma   90.00
#
_symmetry.space_group_name_H-M   'P 1'
#
loop_
_entity.id
_entity.type
_entity.pdbx_description
1 polymer ?
#
loop_
_entity_poly.entity_id
_entity_poly.type
_entity_poly.pdbx_seq_one_letter_code
_entity_poly.pdbx_strand_id
1 'polypeptide(L)'
;MHPSERVRFAVETARAVLEDRLDPGDAAAAMALQLDQVVPQLRSDRDSVTRSESESVATTLRLLGEQVNDHGSGLPDPSAHAEIARILGRMAQSLR
;
A
#
# COMPACT_ATOMS: atom_id res chain seq x y z
N MET A 1 3.90 15.17 8.49
CA MET A 1 3.90 13.85 9.15
C MET A 1 4.97 13.03 8.44
N HIS A 2 5.62 12.06 9.09
CA HIS A 2 6.55 11.24 8.31
C HIS A 2 5.75 10.32 7.36
N PRO A 3 6.13 10.16 6.06
CA PRO A 3 5.37 9.33 5.11
C PRO A 3 5.12 7.89 5.59
N SER A 4 6.04 7.32 6.37
CA SER A 4 5.86 5.98 6.96
C SER A 4 4.67 5.90 7.92
N GLU A 5 4.40 6.96 8.70
CA GLU A 5 3.25 7.01 9.60
C GLU A 5 1.95 7.10 8.79
N ARG A 6 1.98 7.88 7.70
CA ARG A 6 0.84 8.06 6.80
C ARG A 6 0.39 6.76 6.14
N VAL A 7 1.36 5.92 5.73
CA VAL A 7 1.08 4.64 5.06
C VAL A 7 0.99 3.45 6.00
N ARG A 8 1.12 3.66 7.31
CA ARG A 8 1.12 2.58 8.31
C ARG A 8 -0.13 1.69 8.19
N PHE A 9 -1.31 2.29 8.05
CA PHE A 9 -2.55 1.54 7.85
C PHE A 9 -2.45 0.61 6.64
N ALA A 10 -2.05 1.13 5.47
CA ALA A 10 -1.92 0.34 4.25
C ALA A 10 -0.91 -0.82 4.40
N VAL A 11 0.20 -0.57 5.12
CA VAL A 11 1.22 -1.59 5.40
C VAL A 11 0.66 -2.68 6.34
N GLU A 12 -0.02 -2.31 7.41
CA GLU A 12 -0.59 -3.26 8.37
C GLU A 12 -1.72 -4.08 7.75
N THR A 13 -2.58 -3.46 6.95
CA THR A 13 -3.64 -4.13 6.20
C THR A 13 -3.08 -5.14 5.20
N ALA A 14 -2.07 -4.75 4.41
CA ALA A 14 -1.43 -5.66 3.46
C ALA A 14 -0.77 -6.86 4.16
N ARG A 15 -0.10 -6.62 5.31
CA ARG A 15 0.48 -7.71 6.13
C ARG A 15 -0.59 -8.64 6.68
N ALA A 16 -1.73 -8.11 7.15
CA ALA A 16 -2.83 -8.93 7.63
C ALA A 16 -3.41 -9.83 6.54
N VAL A 17 -3.46 -9.36 5.28
CA VAL A 17 -3.86 -10.18 4.12
C VAL A 17 -2.84 -11.28 3.84
N LEU A 18 -1.55 -10.96 3.84
CA LEU A 18 -0.47 -11.96 3.64
C LEU A 18 -0.42 -13.03 4.73
N GLU A 19 -0.90 -12.70 5.93
CA GLU A 19 -0.97 -13.60 7.09
C GLU A 19 -2.34 -14.30 7.20
N ASP A 20 -3.19 -14.17 6.18
CA ASP A 20 -4.57 -14.71 6.14
C ASP A 20 -5.43 -14.30 7.35
N ARG A 21 -5.11 -13.16 7.99
CA ARG A 21 -5.83 -12.59 9.14
C ARG A 21 -6.92 -11.60 8.73
N LEU A 22 -6.95 -11.20 7.47
CA LEU A 22 -7.92 -10.26 6.92
C LEU A 22 -8.34 -10.70 5.52
N ASP A 23 -9.65 -10.68 5.27
CA ASP A 23 -10.18 -10.95 3.94
C ASP A 23 -9.65 -9.94 2.92
N PRO A 24 -9.10 -10.38 1.77
CA PRO A 24 -8.56 -9.49 0.75
C PRO A 24 -9.59 -8.51 0.19
N GLY A 25 -10.86 -8.89 0.08
CA GLY A 25 -11.94 -8.03 -0.41
C GLY A 25 -12.23 -6.89 0.57
N ASP A 26 -12.37 -7.21 1.86
CA ASP A 26 -12.54 -6.21 2.92
C ASP A 26 -11.33 -5.27 3.01
N ALA A 27 -10.12 -5.82 2.90
CA ALA A 27 -8.88 -5.05 2.87
C ALA A 27 -8.84 -4.07 1.67
N ALA A 28 -9.16 -4.56 0.47
CA ALA A 28 -9.20 -3.74 -0.74
C ALA A 28 -10.19 -2.59 -0.60
N ALA A 29 -11.41 -2.87 -0.12
CA ALA A 29 -12.43 -1.87 0.11
C ALA A 29 -11.99 -0.80 1.12
N ALA A 30 -11.43 -1.22 2.26
CA ALA A 30 -10.96 -0.30 3.28
C ALA A 30 -9.79 0.59 2.78
N MET A 31 -8.85 0.01 2.05
CA MET A 31 -7.72 0.75 1.47
C MET A 31 -8.16 1.72 0.37
N ALA A 32 -9.14 1.35 -0.45
CA ALA A 32 -9.69 2.22 -1.48
C ALA A 32 -10.31 3.50 -0.89
N LEU A 33 -11.07 3.37 0.21
CA LEU A 33 -11.67 4.51 0.92
C LEU A 33 -10.61 5.51 1.42
N GLN A 34 -9.44 5.03 1.83
CA GLN A 34 -8.36 5.89 2.32
C GLN A 34 -7.50 6.49 1.21
N LEU A 35 -7.35 5.79 0.08
CA LEU A 35 -6.39 6.13 -0.96
C LEU A 35 -6.53 7.58 -1.46
N ASP A 36 -7.75 8.02 -1.73
CA ASP A 36 -8.00 9.37 -2.27
C ASP A 36 -7.72 10.47 -1.25
N GLN A 37 -7.75 10.16 0.05
CA GLN A 37 -7.38 11.10 1.11
C GLN A 37 -5.86 11.12 1.33
N VAL A 38 -5.21 9.95 1.24
CA VAL A 38 -3.79 9.77 1.57
C VAL A 38 -2.87 10.25 0.45
N VAL A 39 -3.20 10.02 -0.82
CA VAL A 39 -2.32 10.36 -1.96
C VAL A 39 -1.94 11.85 -2.02
N PRO A 40 -2.86 12.82 -1.87
CA PRO A 40 -2.49 14.23 -1.85
C PRO A 40 -1.56 14.58 -0.67
N GLN A 41 -1.77 13.94 0.48
CA GLN A 41 -0.97 14.18 1.69
C GLN A 41 0.45 13.60 1.55
N LEU A 42 0.60 12.42 0.93
CA LEU A 42 1.90 11.81 0.67
C LEU A 42 2.82 12.70 -0.18
N ARG A 43 2.24 13.43 -1.16
CA ARG A 43 3.01 14.39 -1.96
C ARG A 43 3.56 15.53 -1.10
N SER A 44 2.75 16.04 -0.17
CA SER A 44 3.18 17.08 0.77
C SER A 44 4.18 16.56 1.81
N ASP A 45 3.98 15.34 2.33
CA ASP A 45 4.87 14.75 3.32
C ASP A 45 6.23 14.40 2.71
N ARG A 46 6.30 14.00 1.43
CA ARG A 46 7.55 13.77 0.69
C ARG A 46 8.49 14.97 0.76
N ASP A 47 7.95 16.18 0.61
CA ASP A 47 8.75 17.40 0.60
C ASP A 47 9.25 17.79 2.03
N SER A 48 8.73 17.12 3.07
CA SER A 48 9.13 17.30 4.47
C SER A 48 10.20 16.31 4.96
N VAL A 49 10.62 15.36 4.13
CA VAL A 49 11.63 14.34 4.44
C VAL A 49 12.74 14.33 3.41
N THR A 50 13.82 13.61 3.68
CA THR A 50 14.87 13.40 2.68
C THR A 50 14.37 12.51 1.55
N ARG A 51 14.98 12.68 0.37
CA ARG A 51 14.71 11.81 -0.79
C ARG A 51 14.92 10.33 -0.46
N SER A 52 15.96 9.99 0.30
CA SER A 52 16.24 8.61 0.72
C SER A 52 15.15 8.03 1.62
N GLU A 53 14.58 8.83 2.53
CA GLU A 53 13.47 8.39 3.38
C GLU A 53 12.22 8.13 2.55
N SER A 54 11.87 9.04 1.63
CA SER A 54 10.73 8.85 0.74
C SER A 54 10.90 7.64 -0.18
N GLU A 55 12.09 7.45 -0.76
CA GLU A 55 12.40 6.29 -1.60
C GLU A 55 12.35 4.97 -0.81
N SER A 56 12.77 4.97 0.45
CA SER A 56 12.67 3.81 1.35
C SER A 56 11.21 3.39 1.59
N VAL A 57 10.34 4.36 1.90
CA VAL A 57 8.90 4.10 2.08
C VAL A 57 8.26 3.63 0.77
N ALA A 58 8.57 4.29 -0.36
CA ALA A 58 8.07 3.88 -1.67
C ALA A 58 8.51 2.46 -2.05
N THR A 59 9.73 2.05 -1.69
CA THR A 59 10.25 0.71 -1.95
C THR A 59 9.52 -0.33 -1.12
N THR A 60 9.28 -0.04 0.17
CA THR A 60 8.51 -0.94 1.05
C THR A 60 7.10 -1.19 0.52
N LEU A 61 6.41 -0.14 0.06
CA LEU A 61 5.07 -0.26 -0.53
C LEU A 61 5.07 -1.09 -1.82
N ARG A 62 6.09 -0.96 -2.67
CA ARG A 62 6.20 -1.79 -3.89
C ARG A 62 6.42 -3.25 -3.56
N LEU A 63 7.37 -3.55 -2.67
CA LEU A 63 7.66 -4.94 -2.28
C LEU A 63 6.45 -5.60 -1.62
N LEU A 64 5.69 -4.87 -0.82
CA LEU A 64 4.43 -5.38 -0.26
C LEU A 64 3.38 -5.61 -1.36
N GLY A 65 3.26 -4.70 -2.33
CA GLY A 65 2.34 -4.86 -3.45
C GLY A 65 2.67 -6.10 -4.29
N GLU A 66 3.95 -6.34 -4.57
CA GLU A 66 4.44 -7.54 -5.25
C GLU A 66 4.08 -8.81 -4.45
N GLN A 67 4.39 -8.84 -3.14
CA GLN A 67 4.06 -9.98 -2.28
C GLN A 67 2.55 -10.28 -2.24
N VAL A 68 1.70 -9.26 -2.11
CA VAL A 68 0.25 -9.44 -2.08
C VAL A 68 -0.27 -9.96 -3.42
N ASN A 69 0.24 -9.42 -4.53
CA ASN A 69 -0.14 -9.88 -5.86
C ASN A 69 0.28 -11.34 -6.09
N ASP A 70 1.50 -11.70 -5.70
CA ASP A 70 2.03 -13.06 -5.81
C ASP A 70 1.23 -14.05 -4.93
N HIS A 71 0.87 -13.64 -3.70
CA HIS A 71 0.00 -14.43 -2.81
C HIS A 71 -1.35 -14.74 -3.46
N GLY A 72 -1.96 -13.75 -4.12
CA GLY A 72 -3.24 -13.93 -4.81
C GLY A 72 -3.17 -14.74 -6.10
N SER A 73 -2.02 -14.78 -6.78
CA SER A 73 -1.88 -15.32 -8.14
C SER A 73 -2.24 -16.81 -8.30
N GLY A 74 -2.20 -17.58 -7.21
CA GLY A 74 -2.58 -18.99 -7.18
C GLY A 74 -4.05 -19.25 -6.85
N LEU A 75 -4.85 -18.21 -6.58
CA LEU A 75 -6.24 -18.33 -6.16
C LEU A 75 -7.23 -18.28 -7.33
N PRO A 76 -8.42 -18.90 -7.20
CA PRO A 76 -9.45 -18.85 -8.25
C PRO A 76 -9.94 -17.43 -8.60
N ASP A 77 -9.88 -16.51 -7.64
CA ASP A 77 -10.21 -15.09 -7.83
C ASP A 77 -9.12 -14.19 -7.20
N PRO A 78 -8.14 -13.72 -8.00
CA PRO A 78 -7.06 -12.87 -7.52
C PRO A 78 -7.42 -11.38 -7.49
N SER A 79 -8.65 -10.99 -7.85
CA SER A 79 -9.01 -9.59 -8.13
C SER A 79 -8.76 -8.65 -6.95
N ALA A 80 -9.11 -9.07 -5.74
CA ALA A 80 -8.89 -8.30 -4.52
C ALA A 80 -7.41 -8.10 -4.19
N HIS A 81 -6.57 -9.13 -4.37
CA HIS A 81 -5.13 -9.05 -4.18
C HIS A 81 -4.48 -8.09 -5.19
N ALA A 82 -4.89 -8.19 -6.46
CA ALA A 82 -4.44 -7.29 -7.51
C ALA A 82 -4.83 -5.83 -7.22
N GLU A 83 -6.02 -5.60 -6.67
CA GLU A 83 -6.48 -4.27 -6.27
C GLU A 83 -5.64 -3.70 -5.12
N ILE A 84 -5.38 -4.48 -4.07
CA ILE A 84 -4.49 -4.06 -2.97
C ILE A 84 -3.10 -3.69 -3.51
N ALA A 85 -2.52 -4.54 -4.37
CA ALA A 85 -1.23 -4.29 -5.00
C ALA A 85 -1.22 -2.98 -5.82
N ARG A 86 -2.29 -2.72 -6.58
CA ARG A 86 -2.48 -1.48 -7.35
C ARG A 86 -2.54 -0.26 -6.45
N ILE A 87 -3.26 -0.33 -5.32
CA ILE A 87 -3.37 0.75 -4.34
C ILE A 87 -1.99 1.07 -3.74
N LEU A 88 -1.26 0.06 -3.29
CA LEU A 88 0.10 0.20 -2.76
C LEU A 88 1.05 0.82 -3.79
N GLY A 89 0.96 0.39 -5.05
CA GLY A 89 1.71 0.96 -6.16
C GLY A 89 1.41 2.45 -6.39
N ARG A 90 0.14 2.87 -6.30
CA ARG A 90 -0.26 4.29 -6.44
C ARG A 90 0.27 5.15 -5.29
N MET A 91 0.26 4.65 -4.06
CA MET A 91 0.87 5.33 -2.91
C MET A 91 2.38 5.46 -3.10
N ALA A 92 3.07 4.38 -3.49
CA ALA A 92 4.51 4.37 -3.76
C ALA A 92 4.91 5.34 -4.89
N GLN A 93 4.07 5.48 -5.91
CA GLN A 93 4.30 6.40 -7.01
C GLN A 93 4.15 7.87 -6.58
N SER A 94 3.32 8.14 -5.56
CA SER A 94 3.12 9.50 -5.04
C SER A 94 4.30 9.99 -4.18
N LEU A 95 5.19 9.08 -3.77
CA LEU A 95 6.40 9.34 -3.00
C LEU A 95 7.68 9.43 -3.86
N ARG A 96 7.55 9.21 -5.18
CA ARG A 96 8.60 9.50 -6.17
C ARG A 96 8.49 10.95 -6.66
#